data_AF-A0A7J4KPZ2-F1
#
_entry.id   AF-A0A7J4KPZ2-F1
#
_cell.length_a   1.000
_cell.length_b   1.000
_cell.length_c   1.000
_cell.angle_alpha   90.00
_cell.angle_beta   90.00
_cell.angle_gamma   90.00
#
_symmetry.space_group_name_H-M   'P 1'
#
loop_
_entity.id
_entity.type
_entity.pdbx_description
1 polymer ?
#
loop_
_entity_poly.entity_id
_entity_poly.type
_entity_poly.pdbx_seq_one_letter_code
_entity_poly.pdbx_strand_id
1 'polypeptide(L)'
;MASRLSELFVDAVKNNCQGEVAILFSGGLDSSAIATVAKQFTTPLLITAGVEGSQDLEAARKIASELALPHKEVVLSEEEIVKVYKKCYKIRNGDLLKVELMVPVFSCCREAARAGKWRILTGSGAEELFIGYNRYFRHKGKKLEKLLEKEIQNLPLGDCEAQDLVAKNFGMRAAYPFLYPPFVREVLAMPLKERLGTLNDKKPLLRKIAAELGVPKDAIERKKKAMQYGSGVHKLLLRNIRAIEEELAAKEELKRRKWENR
;
A
#
# COMPACT_ATOMS: atom_id res chain seq x y z
N MET A 1 10.52 8.85 23.81
CA MET A 1 10.99 8.90 22.40
C MET A 1 10.08 8.06 21.53
N ALA A 2 10.11 6.73 21.66
CA ALA A 2 9.16 5.87 20.94
C ALA A 2 7.71 6.10 21.41
N SER A 3 7.47 6.36 22.69
CA SER A 3 6.16 6.79 23.23
C SER A 3 5.51 7.96 22.48
N ARG A 4 6.25 9.03 22.20
CA ARG A 4 5.75 10.20 21.45
C ARG A 4 5.44 9.87 19.98
N LEU A 5 6.28 9.07 19.32
CA LEU A 5 5.99 8.61 17.96
C LEU A 5 4.77 7.68 17.92
N SER A 6 4.62 6.81 18.92
CA SER A 6 3.47 5.95 19.12
C SER A 6 2.19 6.78 19.30
N GLU A 7 2.21 7.82 20.15
CA GLU A 7 1.10 8.78 20.33
C GLU A 7 0.74 9.49 19.01
N LEU A 8 1.73 10.05 18.31
CA LEU A 8 1.49 10.72 17.02
C LEU A 8 0.96 9.76 15.94
N PHE A 9 1.39 8.49 15.95
CA PHE A 9 0.85 7.48 15.05
C PHE A 9 -0.58 7.08 15.43
N VAL A 10 -0.90 7.02 16.73
CA VAL A 10 -2.28 6.84 17.22
C VAL A 10 -3.17 7.96 16.73
N ASP A 11 -2.74 9.22 16.87
CA ASP A 11 -3.47 10.38 16.34
C ASP A 11 -3.64 10.31 14.82
N ALA A 12 -2.59 9.93 14.10
CA ALA A 12 -2.63 9.78 12.64
C ALA A 12 -3.70 8.79 12.19
N VAL A 13 -3.80 7.63 12.84
CA VAL A 13 -4.80 6.61 12.50
C VAL A 13 -6.19 7.05 12.98
N LYS A 14 -6.32 7.55 14.21
CA LYS A 14 -7.59 8.01 14.80
C LYS A 14 -8.30 9.05 13.94
N ASN A 15 -7.54 10.03 13.42
CA ASN A 15 -8.05 11.08 12.54
C ASN A 15 -8.56 10.54 11.19
N ASN A 16 -8.11 9.36 10.79
CA ASN A 16 -8.42 8.76 9.50
C ASN A 16 -9.40 7.58 9.57
N CYS A 17 -9.62 6.96 10.73
CA CYS A 17 -10.44 5.75 10.87
C CYS A 17 -11.88 5.99 11.39
N GLN A 18 -12.35 7.24 11.51
CA GLN A 18 -13.72 7.51 11.97
C GLN A 18 -14.77 6.95 10.98
N GLY A 19 -15.77 6.24 11.51
CA GLY A 19 -16.88 5.66 10.74
C GLY A 19 -16.56 4.38 9.96
N GLU A 20 -17.25 4.18 8.84
CA GLU A 20 -17.20 2.98 8.01
C GLU A 20 -15.97 2.95 7.08
N VAL A 21 -14.84 2.47 7.59
CA VAL A 21 -13.55 2.43 6.87
C VAL A 21 -13.09 1.01 6.52
N ALA A 22 -12.29 0.91 5.47
CA ALA A 22 -11.52 -0.28 5.13
C ALA A 22 -10.01 -0.05 5.26
N ILE A 23 -9.25 -1.10 5.52
CA ILE A 23 -7.78 -1.08 5.53
C ILE A 23 -7.29 -2.03 4.44
N LEU A 24 -6.43 -1.54 3.55
CA LEU A 24 -5.71 -2.40 2.62
C LEU A 24 -4.68 -3.19 3.41
N PHE A 25 -4.95 -4.47 3.57
CA PHE A 25 -4.33 -5.28 4.61
C PHE A 25 -3.53 -6.42 4.00
N SER A 26 -2.22 -6.45 4.22
CA SER A 26 -1.32 -7.50 3.71
C SER A 26 -0.85 -8.46 4.79
N GLY A 27 -1.25 -8.25 6.05
CA GLY A 27 -0.67 -8.92 7.22
C GLY A 27 0.80 -8.56 7.47
N GLY A 28 1.32 -7.53 6.80
CA GLY A 28 2.66 -6.98 7.04
C GLY A 28 2.68 -5.97 8.17
N LEU A 29 3.88 -5.62 8.64
CA LEU A 29 4.14 -4.64 9.71
C LEU A 29 3.29 -3.37 9.57
N ASP A 30 3.33 -2.74 8.39
CA ASP A 30 2.73 -1.41 8.19
C ASP A 30 1.20 -1.43 8.30
N SER A 31 0.55 -2.33 7.57
CA SER A 31 -0.92 -2.46 7.58
C SER A 31 -1.43 -3.03 8.90
N SER A 32 -0.65 -3.87 9.58
CA SER A 32 -0.97 -4.40 10.90
C SER A 32 -0.84 -3.35 12.00
N ALA A 33 0.13 -2.43 11.90
CA ALA A 33 0.21 -1.27 12.78
C ALA A 33 -1.03 -0.39 12.66
N ILE A 34 -1.45 -0.07 11.43
CA ILE A 34 -2.69 0.71 11.19
C ILE A 34 -3.91 -0.03 11.75
N ALA A 35 -4.05 -1.33 11.46
CA ALA A 35 -5.20 -2.13 11.92
C ALA A 35 -5.28 -2.24 13.45
N THR A 36 -4.14 -2.47 14.11
CA THR A 36 -4.05 -2.58 15.58
C THR A 36 -4.50 -1.29 16.25
N VAL A 37 -4.07 -0.15 15.74
CA VAL A 37 -4.48 1.15 16.27
C VAL A 37 -5.93 1.46 15.92
N ALA A 38 -6.35 1.23 14.67
CA ALA A 38 -7.72 1.52 14.23
C ALA A 38 -8.76 0.74 15.02
N LYS A 39 -8.45 -0.50 15.43
CA LYS A 39 -9.29 -1.36 16.29
C LYS A 39 -9.68 -0.71 17.61
N GLN A 40 -8.88 0.24 18.12
CA GLN A 40 -9.18 0.96 19.36
C GLN A 40 -10.32 1.98 19.20
N PHE A 41 -10.66 2.37 17.96
CA PHE A 41 -11.61 3.46 17.67
C PHE A 41 -12.77 3.03 16.78
N THR A 42 -12.64 1.95 16.01
CA THR A 42 -13.65 1.43 15.10
C THR A 42 -13.41 -0.06 14.83
N THR A 43 -14.33 -0.73 14.12
CA THR A 43 -14.13 -2.08 13.59
C THR A 43 -13.88 -1.99 12.07
N PRO A 44 -12.63 -1.75 11.61
CA PRO A 44 -12.34 -1.61 10.20
C PRO A 44 -12.53 -2.93 9.45
N LEU A 45 -12.99 -2.87 8.20
CA LEU A 45 -12.94 -4.02 7.30
C LEU A 45 -11.53 -4.16 6.72
N LEU A 46 -10.84 -5.25 7.04
CA LEU A 46 -9.56 -5.58 6.43
C LEU A 46 -9.81 -6.18 5.04
N ILE A 47 -9.08 -5.72 4.02
CA ILE A 47 -9.24 -6.25 2.66
C ILE A 47 -7.89 -6.56 2.04
N THR A 48 -7.76 -7.77 1.50
CA THR A 48 -6.54 -8.25 0.83
C THR A 48 -6.89 -8.76 -0.55
N ALA A 49 -6.18 -8.30 -1.57
CA ALA A 49 -6.31 -8.81 -2.93
C ALA A 49 -5.03 -9.55 -3.36
N GLY A 50 -5.19 -10.72 -3.95
CA GLY A 50 -4.08 -11.52 -4.44
C GLY A 50 -4.55 -12.76 -5.19
N VAL A 51 -3.60 -13.48 -5.78
CA VAL A 51 -3.88 -14.77 -6.41
C VAL A 51 -4.04 -15.86 -5.35
N GLU A 52 -4.69 -16.96 -5.72
CA GLU A 52 -4.84 -18.13 -4.85
C GLU A 52 -3.48 -18.60 -4.31
N GLY A 53 -3.41 -18.91 -3.02
CA GLY A 53 -2.15 -19.29 -2.34
C GLY A 53 -1.07 -18.19 -2.29
N SER A 54 -1.42 -16.92 -2.55
CA SER A 54 -0.45 -15.83 -2.42
C SER A 54 -0.09 -15.55 -0.96
N GLN A 55 1.17 -15.15 -0.75
CA GLN A 55 1.71 -14.93 0.59
C GLN A 55 0.99 -13.82 1.36
N ASP A 56 0.48 -12.81 0.67
CA ASP A 56 -0.28 -11.73 1.30
C ASP A 56 -1.64 -12.22 1.80
N LEU A 57 -2.34 -13.09 1.05
CA LEU A 57 -3.60 -13.68 1.51
C LEU A 57 -3.40 -14.53 2.76
N GLU A 58 -2.43 -15.45 2.75
CA GLU A 58 -2.14 -16.34 3.88
C GLU A 58 -1.83 -15.56 5.16
N ALA A 59 -1.02 -14.51 5.03
CA ALA A 59 -0.60 -13.69 6.14
C ALA A 59 -1.70 -12.80 6.67
N ALA A 60 -2.43 -12.15 5.76
CA ALA A 60 -3.56 -11.32 6.12
C ALA A 60 -4.59 -12.14 6.89
N ARG A 61 -4.89 -13.37 6.44
CA ARG A 61 -5.80 -14.27 7.14
C ARG A 61 -5.37 -14.56 8.57
N LYS A 62 -4.09 -14.92 8.74
CA LYS A 62 -3.51 -15.21 10.06
C LYS A 62 -3.60 -13.99 10.99
N ILE A 63 -3.06 -12.84 10.55
CA ILE A 63 -3.00 -11.64 11.40
C ILE A 63 -4.38 -11.04 11.65
N ALA A 64 -5.29 -11.10 10.68
CA ALA A 64 -6.68 -10.65 10.87
C ALA A 64 -7.40 -11.47 11.95
N SER A 65 -7.17 -12.79 11.97
CA SER A 65 -7.67 -13.69 13.00
C SER A 65 -7.11 -13.32 14.39
N GLU A 66 -5.79 -13.11 14.50
CA GLU A 66 -5.16 -12.67 15.75
C GLU A 66 -5.67 -11.30 16.23
N LEU A 67 -5.93 -10.39 15.29
CA LEU A 67 -6.53 -9.09 15.59
C LEU A 67 -8.04 -9.16 15.86
N ALA A 68 -8.69 -10.29 15.62
CA ALA A 68 -10.14 -10.45 15.71
C ALA A 68 -10.91 -9.34 14.94
N LEU A 69 -10.47 -9.04 13.72
CA LEU A 69 -11.08 -8.04 12.84
C LEU A 69 -11.73 -8.70 11.62
N PRO A 70 -12.84 -8.17 11.09
CA PRO A 70 -13.46 -8.71 9.89
C PRO A 70 -12.50 -8.56 8.70
N HIS A 71 -12.32 -9.65 7.96
CA HIS A 71 -11.38 -9.72 6.84
C HIS A 71 -12.05 -10.28 5.59
N LYS A 72 -11.82 -9.58 4.47
CA LYS A 72 -12.28 -9.96 3.14
C LYS A 72 -11.08 -10.24 2.24
N GLU A 73 -10.99 -11.49 1.80
CA GLU A 73 -10.05 -11.88 0.75
C GLU A 73 -10.69 -11.73 -0.63
N VAL A 74 -9.91 -11.16 -1.56
CA VAL A 74 -10.26 -10.99 -2.97
C VAL A 74 -9.29 -11.82 -3.80
N VAL A 75 -9.69 -13.06 -4.06
CA VAL A 75 -8.91 -13.98 -4.88
C VAL A 75 -9.08 -13.61 -6.35
N LEU A 76 -7.98 -13.24 -7.01
CA LEU A 76 -7.97 -12.77 -8.38
C LEU A 76 -7.52 -13.87 -9.35
N SER A 77 -8.32 -14.11 -10.39
CA SER A 77 -7.90 -14.94 -11.53
C SER A 77 -6.96 -14.15 -12.45
N GLU A 78 -6.26 -14.85 -13.34
CA GLU A 78 -5.38 -14.24 -14.35
C GLU A 78 -6.19 -13.33 -15.29
N GLU A 79 -7.35 -13.77 -15.75
CA GLU A 79 -8.25 -12.99 -16.60
C GLU A 79 -8.74 -11.73 -15.89
N GLU A 80 -9.05 -11.83 -14.59
CA GLU A 80 -9.46 -10.68 -13.80
C GLU A 80 -8.31 -9.68 -13.63
N ILE A 81 -7.09 -10.15 -13.37
CA ILE A 81 -5.90 -9.30 -13.29
C ILE A 81 -5.69 -8.53 -14.59
N VAL A 82 -5.73 -9.20 -15.74
CA VAL A 82 -5.59 -8.56 -17.06
C VAL A 82 -6.70 -7.52 -17.29
N LYS A 83 -7.94 -7.86 -16.95
CA LYS A 83 -9.09 -6.96 -17.08
C LYS A 83 -8.97 -5.73 -16.18
N VAL A 84 -8.56 -5.91 -14.93
CA VAL A 84 -8.37 -4.81 -13.97
C VAL A 84 -7.19 -3.95 -14.37
N TYR A 85 -6.07 -4.55 -14.81
CA TYR A 85 -4.91 -3.81 -15.32
C TYR A 85 -5.30 -2.86 -16.46
N LYS A 86 -6.06 -3.34 -17.45
CA LYS A 86 -6.57 -2.49 -18.55
C LYS A 86 -7.46 -1.35 -18.07
N LYS A 87 -8.17 -1.51 -16.94
CA LYS A 87 -8.94 -0.41 -16.31
C LYS A 87 -8.01 0.57 -15.61
N CYS A 88 -7.05 0.09 -14.84
CA CYS A 88 -6.04 0.90 -14.18
C CYS A 88 -5.25 1.74 -15.19
N TYR A 89 -4.84 1.16 -16.32
CA TYR A 89 -4.15 1.84 -17.40
C TYR A 89 -4.96 3.02 -17.97
N LYS A 90 -6.29 2.90 -18.02
CA LYS A 90 -7.18 4.00 -18.44
C LYS A 90 -7.33 5.10 -17.39
N ILE A 91 -7.23 4.73 -16.10
CA ILE A 91 -7.27 5.69 -14.98
C ILE A 91 -5.97 6.49 -14.95
N ARG A 92 -4.84 5.79 -15.09
CA ARG A 92 -3.50 6.37 -15.13
C ARG A 92 -2.65 5.53 -16.06
N ASN A 93 -2.31 6.11 -17.21
CA ASN A 93 -1.34 5.51 -18.12
C ASN A 93 0.06 5.55 -17.46
N GLY A 94 0.91 4.59 -17.77
CA GLY A 94 2.27 4.53 -17.29
C GLY A 94 2.96 3.21 -17.64
N ASP A 95 4.19 3.08 -17.19
CA ASP A 95 4.92 1.82 -17.22
C ASP A 95 4.23 0.73 -16.37
N LEU A 96 4.59 -0.53 -16.64
CA LEU A 96 4.04 -1.70 -15.94
C LEU A 96 4.09 -1.55 -14.41
N LEU A 97 5.21 -1.08 -13.85
CA LEU A 97 5.41 -1.02 -12.40
C LEU A 97 4.43 -0.05 -11.72
N LYS A 98 4.11 1.06 -12.39
CA LYS A 98 3.13 2.04 -11.87
C LYS A 98 1.70 1.51 -11.95
N VAL A 99 1.33 0.89 -13.07
CA VAL A 99 -0.04 0.45 -13.31
C VAL A 99 -0.36 -0.85 -12.55
N GLU A 100 0.59 -1.76 -12.42
CA GLU A 100 0.37 -3.04 -11.73
C GLU A 100 0.08 -2.86 -10.24
N LEU A 101 0.67 -1.85 -9.59
CA LEU A 101 0.40 -1.54 -8.19
C LEU A 101 -1.07 -1.21 -7.97
N MET A 102 -1.70 -0.57 -8.96
CA MET A 102 -3.12 -0.18 -8.91
C MET A 102 -4.07 -1.38 -8.97
N VAL A 103 -3.65 -2.55 -9.49
CA VAL A 103 -4.52 -3.72 -9.66
C VAL A 103 -5.06 -4.27 -8.32
N PRO A 104 -4.20 -4.59 -7.33
CA PRO A 104 -4.69 -4.99 -6.01
C PRO A 104 -5.45 -3.84 -5.32
N VAL A 105 -5.02 -2.58 -5.46
CA VAL A 105 -5.74 -1.41 -4.89
C VAL A 105 -7.17 -1.34 -5.45
N PHE A 106 -7.32 -1.47 -6.77
CA PHE A 106 -8.60 -1.39 -7.48
C PHE A 106 -9.55 -2.49 -7.01
N SER A 107 -9.02 -3.69 -6.85
CA SER A 107 -9.79 -4.84 -6.38
C SER A 107 -10.24 -4.64 -4.92
N CYS A 108 -9.36 -4.15 -4.04
CA CYS A 108 -9.72 -3.81 -2.67
C CYS A 108 -10.74 -2.65 -2.60
N CYS A 109 -10.58 -1.58 -3.38
CA CYS A 109 -11.52 -0.46 -3.41
C CYS A 109 -12.91 -0.89 -3.90
N ARG A 110 -12.96 -1.76 -4.90
CA ARG A 110 -14.22 -2.32 -5.39
C ARG A 110 -14.98 -3.07 -4.30
N GLU A 111 -14.28 -3.90 -3.52
CA GLU A 111 -14.91 -4.62 -2.40
C GLU A 111 -15.25 -3.70 -1.24
N ALA A 112 -14.40 -2.71 -0.93
CA ALA A 112 -14.69 -1.73 0.10
C ALA A 112 -15.96 -0.92 -0.22
N ALA A 113 -16.11 -0.48 -1.47
CA ALA A 113 -17.29 0.23 -1.94
C ALA A 113 -18.56 -0.64 -1.87
N ARG A 114 -18.47 -1.92 -2.24
CA ARG A 114 -19.57 -2.89 -2.09
C ARG A 114 -19.97 -3.09 -0.63
N ALA A 115 -19.02 -3.01 0.29
CA ALA A 115 -19.23 -3.10 1.73
C ALA A 115 -19.63 -1.76 2.37
N GLY A 116 -19.98 -0.73 1.58
CA GLY A 116 -20.44 0.57 2.09
C GLY A 116 -19.35 1.41 2.76
N LYS A 117 -18.06 1.10 2.53
CA LYS A 117 -16.95 1.86 3.10
C LYS A 117 -16.71 3.11 2.26
N TRP A 118 -16.51 4.24 2.92
CA TRP A 118 -16.30 5.53 2.24
C TRP A 118 -14.82 5.91 2.13
N ARG A 119 -13.96 5.28 2.93
CA ARG A 119 -12.52 5.55 2.99
C ARG A 119 -11.72 4.26 3.11
N ILE A 120 -10.57 4.24 2.44
CA ILE A 120 -9.51 3.26 2.65
C ILE A 120 -8.33 3.87 3.42
N LEU A 121 -7.68 3.09 4.28
CA LEU A 121 -6.39 3.41 4.87
C LEU A 121 -5.32 2.48 4.29
N THR A 122 -4.14 3.01 3.99
CA THR A 122 -3.05 2.25 3.39
C THR A 122 -1.71 2.54 4.09
N GLY A 123 -0.77 1.59 3.97
CA GLY A 123 0.58 1.69 4.54
C GLY A 123 1.55 2.57 3.73
N SER A 124 1.08 3.31 2.72
CA SER A 124 1.94 4.14 1.87
C SER A 124 2.72 5.17 2.68
N GLY A 125 4.00 5.37 2.32
CA GLY A 125 4.92 6.25 3.02
C GLY A 125 5.72 5.60 4.15
N ALA A 126 5.29 4.44 4.66
CA ALA A 126 6.04 3.73 5.70
C ALA A 126 7.45 3.31 5.21
N GLU A 127 7.57 2.99 3.93
CA GLU A 127 8.82 2.50 3.36
C GLU A 127 9.87 3.59 3.24
N GLU A 128 9.49 4.77 2.81
CA GLU A 128 10.34 5.95 2.68
C GLU A 128 10.71 6.50 4.06
N LEU A 129 9.74 6.60 4.98
CA LEU A 129 9.97 7.16 6.32
C LEU A 129 10.87 6.26 7.19
N PHE A 130 10.71 4.95 7.08
CA PHE A 130 11.41 3.95 7.89
C PHE A 130 12.45 3.12 7.12
N ILE A 131 12.79 3.54 5.89
CA ILE A 131 13.91 3.01 5.10
C ILE A 131 13.78 1.50 4.85
N GLY A 132 12.63 1.07 4.34
CA GLY A 132 12.33 -0.37 4.21
C GLY A 132 12.61 -0.97 2.83
N TYR A 133 12.97 -0.21 1.79
CA TYR A 133 13.34 -0.79 0.49
C TYR A 133 14.80 -1.26 0.43
N ASN A 134 15.04 -2.42 -0.20
CA ASN A 134 16.40 -2.95 -0.45
C ASN A 134 17.32 -1.94 -1.12
N ARG A 135 16.78 -1.13 -2.05
CA ARG A 135 17.57 -0.13 -2.81
C ARG A 135 18.26 0.88 -1.90
N TYR A 136 17.65 1.24 -0.78
CA TYR A 136 18.20 2.25 0.13
C TYR A 136 19.52 1.83 0.76
N PHE A 137 19.69 0.54 1.03
CA PHE A 137 20.90 -0.02 1.64
C PHE A 137 22.12 0.00 0.70
N ARG A 138 21.93 0.35 -0.58
CA ARG A 138 23.01 0.61 -1.55
C ARG A 138 23.58 2.03 -1.42
N HIS A 139 22.93 2.90 -0.65
CA HIS A 139 23.32 4.29 -0.42
C HIS A 139 23.67 4.52 1.05
N LYS A 140 24.50 5.52 1.35
CA LYS A 140 24.92 5.87 2.72
C LYS A 140 25.05 7.38 2.91
N GLY A 141 24.93 7.84 4.16
CA GLY A 141 25.09 9.24 4.55
C GLY A 141 24.22 10.20 3.74
N LYS A 142 24.79 11.35 3.36
CA LYS A 142 24.10 12.42 2.61
C LYS A 142 23.44 11.95 1.30
N LYS A 143 23.98 10.93 0.63
CA LYS A 143 23.37 10.38 -0.60
C LYS A 143 22.04 9.69 -0.30
N LEU A 144 21.96 8.95 0.81
CA LEU A 144 20.73 8.31 1.25
C LEU A 144 19.71 9.36 1.73
N GLU A 145 20.15 10.35 2.50
CA GLU A 145 19.27 11.43 2.98
C GLU A 145 18.59 12.18 1.82
N LYS A 146 19.37 12.62 0.82
CA LYS A 146 18.82 13.29 -0.37
C LYS A 146 17.88 12.40 -1.18
N LEU A 147 18.17 11.09 -1.26
CA LEU A 147 17.29 10.14 -1.95
C LEU A 147 15.94 10.01 -1.22
N LEU A 148 15.97 9.83 0.11
CA LEU A 148 14.77 9.70 0.93
C LEU A 148 13.94 10.99 0.90
N GLU A 149 14.58 12.16 1.04
CA GLU A 149 13.91 13.46 0.95
C GLU A 149 13.18 13.61 -0.39
N LYS A 150 13.87 13.32 -1.50
CA LYS A 150 13.28 13.36 -2.84
C LYS A 150 12.12 12.38 -2.97
N GLU A 151 12.24 11.15 -2.48
CA GLU A 151 11.17 10.16 -2.60
C GLU A 151 9.94 10.54 -1.75
N ILE A 152 10.13 11.01 -0.51
CA ILE A 152 9.05 11.50 0.35
C ILE A 152 8.31 12.68 -0.30
N GLN A 153 9.03 13.63 -0.89
CA GLN A 153 8.43 14.76 -1.61
C GLN A 153 7.63 14.31 -2.86
N ASN A 154 8.02 13.20 -3.48
CA ASN A 154 7.36 12.68 -4.68
C ASN A 154 6.20 11.71 -4.37
N LEU A 155 6.05 11.23 -3.13
CA LEU A 155 4.97 10.32 -2.75
C LEU A 155 3.57 10.81 -3.15
N PRO A 156 3.20 12.10 -2.95
CA PRO A 156 1.91 12.63 -3.36
C PRO A 156 1.64 12.49 -4.86
N LEU A 157 2.69 12.56 -5.71
CA LEU A 157 2.61 12.43 -7.17
C LEU A 157 2.87 11.00 -7.67
N GLY A 158 3.25 10.09 -6.77
CA GLY A 158 3.59 8.71 -7.06
C GLY A 158 2.48 7.75 -6.65
N ASP A 159 2.80 6.87 -5.71
CA ASP A 159 1.92 5.81 -5.22
C ASP A 159 0.64 6.35 -4.56
N CYS A 160 0.70 7.52 -3.91
CA CYS A 160 -0.49 8.14 -3.31
C CYS A 160 -1.46 8.60 -4.39
N GLU A 161 -1.00 9.33 -5.41
CA GLU A 161 -1.86 9.72 -6.53
C GLU A 161 -2.51 8.50 -7.21
N ALA A 162 -1.76 7.42 -7.39
CA ALA A 162 -2.31 6.19 -7.98
C ALA A 162 -3.45 5.61 -7.12
N GLN A 163 -3.28 5.58 -5.80
CA GLN A 163 -4.28 5.10 -4.85
C GLN A 163 -5.49 6.04 -4.77
N ASP A 164 -5.26 7.36 -4.77
CA ASP A 164 -6.33 8.37 -4.77
C ASP A 164 -7.18 8.31 -6.03
N LEU A 165 -6.57 8.17 -7.22
CA LEU A 165 -7.29 8.03 -8.48
C LEU A 165 -8.17 6.77 -8.49
N VAL A 166 -7.65 5.66 -7.97
CA VAL A 166 -8.41 4.41 -7.85
C VAL A 166 -9.54 4.54 -6.82
N ALA A 167 -9.27 5.09 -5.64
CA ALA A 167 -10.30 5.29 -4.61
C ALA A 167 -11.42 6.20 -5.13
N LYS A 168 -11.06 7.30 -5.80
CA LYS A 168 -12.00 8.24 -6.41
C LYS A 168 -12.87 7.59 -7.49
N ASN A 169 -12.33 6.64 -8.26
CA ASN A 169 -13.12 5.86 -9.23
C ASN A 169 -14.28 5.08 -8.58
N PHE A 170 -14.21 4.83 -7.27
CA PHE A 170 -15.27 4.18 -6.49
C PHE A 170 -16.02 5.15 -5.54
N GLY A 171 -15.83 6.47 -5.69
CA GLY A 171 -16.44 7.46 -4.81
C GLY A 171 -15.86 7.48 -3.39
N MET A 172 -14.67 6.91 -3.20
CA MET A 172 -14.00 6.79 -1.92
C MET A 172 -12.83 7.78 -1.77
N ARG A 173 -12.32 7.91 -0.56
CA ARG A 173 -11.07 8.62 -0.26
C ARG A 173 -9.99 7.65 0.21
N ALA A 174 -8.74 7.86 -0.19
CA ALA A 174 -7.60 7.19 0.44
C ALA A 174 -7.06 8.04 1.59
N ALA A 175 -6.48 7.37 2.57
CA ALA A 175 -5.83 7.98 3.72
C ALA A 175 -4.51 7.27 4.02
N TYR A 176 -3.51 8.07 4.41
CA TYR A 176 -2.13 7.62 4.57
C TYR A 176 -1.63 7.99 5.97
N PRO A 177 -1.93 7.18 7.01
CA PRO A 177 -1.56 7.51 8.40
C PRO A 177 -0.06 7.77 8.58
N PHE A 178 0.80 7.05 7.85
CA PHE A 178 2.25 7.28 7.88
C PHE A 178 2.65 8.66 7.39
N LEU A 179 1.84 9.32 6.55
CA LEU A 179 2.11 10.66 6.02
C LEU A 179 1.46 11.77 6.84
N TYR A 180 0.98 11.49 8.06
CA TYR A 180 0.46 12.51 8.96
C TYR A 180 1.56 13.54 9.30
N PRO A 181 1.39 14.84 9.00
CA PRO A 181 2.49 15.80 9.05
C PRO A 181 3.22 15.91 10.39
N PRO A 182 2.54 15.91 11.56
CA PRO A 182 3.22 15.87 12.86
C PRO A 182 4.10 14.63 13.04
N PHE A 183 3.61 13.45 12.64
CA PHE A 183 4.36 12.21 12.70
C PHE A 183 5.57 12.23 11.75
N VAL A 184 5.39 12.68 10.51
CA VAL A 184 6.47 12.82 9.52
C VAL A 184 7.56 13.76 10.03
N ARG A 185 7.19 14.93 10.58
CA ARG A 185 8.16 15.89 11.13
C ARG A 185 8.98 15.28 12.25
N GLU A 186 8.34 14.57 13.17
CA GLU A 186 9.03 13.91 14.29
C GLU A 186 10.00 12.82 13.78
N VAL A 187 9.56 11.98 12.84
CA VAL A 187 10.43 10.94 12.24
C VAL A 187 11.61 11.56 11.49
N LEU A 188 11.39 12.61 10.69
CA LEU A 188 12.45 13.24 9.90
C LEU A 188 13.44 14.05 10.75
N ALA A 189 13.03 14.56 11.91
CA ALA A 189 13.93 15.20 12.87
C ALA A 189 14.93 14.22 13.51
N MET A 190 14.66 12.90 13.47
CA MET A 190 15.56 11.89 14.02
C MET A 190 16.81 11.69 13.15
N PRO A 191 17.99 11.51 13.78
CA PRO A 191 19.20 11.12 13.08
C PRO A 191 18.98 9.86 12.23
N LEU A 192 19.51 9.85 11.01
CA LEU A 192 19.35 8.72 10.08
C LEU A 192 19.69 7.37 10.72
N LYS A 193 20.75 7.32 11.54
CA LYS A 193 21.22 6.12 12.24
C LYS A 193 20.19 5.50 13.20
N GLU A 194 19.23 6.27 13.71
CA GLU A 194 18.19 5.78 14.62
C GLU A 194 17.02 5.14 13.87
N ARG A 195 16.90 5.44 12.57
CA ARG A 195 15.86 4.89 11.69
C ARG A 195 16.40 3.77 10.80
N LEU A 196 17.69 3.82 10.48
CA LEU A 196 18.35 2.91 9.56
C LEU A 196 18.60 1.54 10.20
N GLY A 197 17.98 0.50 9.64
CA GLY A 197 18.24 -0.88 10.00
C GLY A 197 19.34 -1.55 9.16
N THR A 198 19.20 -2.85 8.95
CA THR A 198 20.04 -3.65 8.07
C THR A 198 19.22 -4.27 6.94
N LEU A 199 19.87 -4.91 5.96
CA LEU A 199 19.17 -5.66 4.92
C LEU A 199 18.30 -6.80 5.48
N ASN A 200 18.69 -7.37 6.61
CA ASN A 200 18.01 -8.48 7.27
C ASN A 200 17.00 -8.02 8.32
N ASP A 201 17.19 -6.83 8.90
CA ASP A 201 16.31 -6.21 9.89
C ASP A 201 15.96 -4.78 9.47
N LYS A 202 14.89 -4.65 8.68
CA LYS A 202 14.44 -3.37 8.14
C LYS A 202 13.37 -2.74 9.02
N LYS A 203 13.33 -1.41 9.01
CA LYS A 203 12.41 -0.58 9.79
C LYS A 203 12.45 -0.88 11.30
N PRO A 204 13.63 -0.98 11.94
CA PRO A 204 13.73 -1.32 13.36
C PRO A 204 12.94 -0.34 14.25
N LEU A 205 12.93 0.95 13.91
CA LEU A 205 12.13 1.95 14.62
C LEU A 205 10.62 1.68 14.50
N LEU A 206 10.12 1.33 13.31
CA LEU A 206 8.69 1.01 13.14
C LEU A 206 8.34 -0.29 13.87
N ARG A 207 9.22 -1.29 13.87
CA ARG A 207 9.04 -2.54 14.64
C ARG A 207 8.92 -2.25 16.14
N LYS A 208 9.74 -1.33 16.67
CA LYS A 208 9.66 -0.89 18.06
C LYS A 208 8.33 -0.18 18.37
N ILE A 209 7.92 0.78 17.53
CA ILE A 209 6.62 1.45 17.64
C ILE A 209 5.47 0.43 17.60
N ALA A 210 5.51 -0.50 16.64
CA ALA A 210 4.51 -1.55 16.51
C ALA A 210 4.44 -2.47 17.74
N ALA A 211 5.59 -2.85 18.31
CA ALA A 211 5.64 -3.63 19.55
C ALA A 211 5.01 -2.87 20.73
N GLU A 212 5.30 -1.57 20.87
CA GLU A 212 4.71 -0.71 21.90
C GLU A 212 3.19 -0.57 21.75
N LEU A 213 2.69 -0.55 20.51
CA LEU A 213 1.26 -0.45 20.20
C LEU A 213 0.51 -1.79 20.30
N GLY A 214 1.19 -2.89 20.62
CA GLY A 214 0.58 -4.22 20.75
C GLY A 214 0.28 -4.89 19.41
N VAL A 215 1.01 -4.55 18.34
CA VAL A 215 0.87 -5.23 17.04
C VAL A 215 1.28 -6.70 17.20
N PRO A 216 0.57 -7.65 16.57
CA PRO A 216 0.90 -9.07 16.66
C PRO A 216 2.36 -9.37 16.27
N LYS A 217 3.02 -10.22 17.06
CA LYS A 217 4.46 -10.52 16.91
C LYS A 217 4.78 -11.08 15.52
N ASP A 218 3.91 -11.93 14.98
CA ASP A 218 4.04 -12.50 13.64
C ASP A 218 4.03 -11.42 12.54
N ALA A 219 3.22 -10.37 12.69
CA ALA A 219 3.21 -9.24 11.76
C ALA A 219 4.47 -8.37 11.90
N ILE A 220 4.96 -8.19 13.14
CA ILE A 220 6.21 -7.48 13.40
C ILE A 220 7.35 -8.21 12.71
N GLU A 221 7.56 -9.49 12.99
CA GLU A 221 8.72 -10.28 12.53
C GLU A 221 8.70 -10.63 11.03
N ARG A 222 7.55 -10.50 10.36
CA ARG A 222 7.40 -10.77 8.93
C ARG A 222 8.39 -9.96 8.09
N LYS A 223 9.03 -10.65 7.14
CA LYS A 223 9.91 -10.02 6.13
C LYS A 223 9.06 -9.28 5.08
N LYS A 224 9.50 -8.08 4.73
CA LYS A 224 8.83 -7.22 3.75
C LYS A 224 8.72 -7.87 2.35
N LYS A 225 7.56 -7.71 1.71
CA LYS A 225 7.36 -7.74 0.25
C LYS A 225 6.42 -6.59 -0.17
N ALA A 226 6.64 -5.99 -1.33
CA ALA A 226 5.72 -4.98 -1.85
C ALA A 226 4.44 -5.64 -2.36
N MET A 227 3.32 -4.89 -2.33
CA MET A 227 1.97 -5.41 -2.54
C MET A 227 1.79 -6.14 -3.89
N GLN A 228 2.37 -5.61 -4.98
CA GLN A 228 2.29 -6.25 -6.31
C GLN A 228 3.04 -7.59 -6.39
N TYR A 229 4.05 -7.79 -5.54
CA TYR A 229 4.82 -9.04 -5.47
C TYR A 229 4.19 -10.03 -4.49
N GLY A 230 3.75 -9.55 -3.32
CA GLY A 230 3.13 -10.39 -2.28
C GLY A 230 1.77 -10.95 -2.69
N SER A 231 1.02 -10.18 -3.49
CA SER A 231 -0.25 -10.60 -4.11
C SER A 231 -0.09 -11.56 -5.29
N GLY A 232 1.11 -11.72 -5.85
CA GLY A 232 1.35 -12.53 -7.05
C GLY A 232 0.95 -11.89 -8.39
N VAL A 233 0.40 -10.67 -8.38
CA VAL A 233 -0.06 -9.94 -9.57
C VAL A 233 1.07 -9.68 -10.57
N HIS A 234 2.24 -9.22 -10.09
CA HIS A 234 3.38 -8.91 -10.96
C HIS A 234 3.79 -10.11 -11.83
N LYS A 235 3.83 -11.31 -11.23
CA LYS A 235 4.25 -12.53 -11.93
C LYS A 235 3.29 -12.91 -13.05
N LEU A 236 1.98 -12.72 -12.85
CA LEU A 236 0.98 -13.01 -13.88
C LEU A 236 0.94 -11.93 -14.97
N LEU A 237 1.11 -10.66 -14.61
CA LEU A 237 1.18 -9.59 -15.60
C LEU A 237 2.40 -9.74 -16.51
N LEU A 238 3.58 -10.11 -15.99
CA LEU A 238 4.76 -10.36 -16.82
C LEU A 238 4.53 -11.42 -17.92
N ARG A 239 3.67 -12.41 -17.68
CA ARG A 239 3.33 -13.43 -18.69
C ARG A 239 2.45 -12.89 -19.81
N ASN A 240 1.66 -11.86 -19.53
CA ASN A 240 0.64 -11.35 -20.44
C ASN A 240 0.98 -9.96 -21.00
N ILE A 241 2.03 -9.29 -20.51
CA ILE A 241 2.22 -7.86 -20.74
C ILE A 241 2.33 -7.50 -22.22
N ARG A 242 3.02 -8.32 -23.02
CA ARG A 242 3.15 -8.10 -24.46
C ARG A 242 1.79 -8.08 -25.17
N ALA A 243 0.97 -9.09 -24.93
CA ALA A 243 -0.37 -9.18 -25.51
C ALA A 243 -1.28 -8.03 -25.04
N ILE A 244 -1.12 -7.60 -23.78
CA ILE A 244 -1.86 -6.45 -23.23
C ILE A 244 -1.45 -5.16 -23.95
N GLU A 245 -0.15 -4.92 -24.11
CA GLU A 245 0.39 -3.72 -24.77
C GLU A 245 -0.01 -3.66 -26.24
N GLU A 246 0.07 -4.77 -26.97
CA GLU A 246 -0.39 -4.88 -28.36
C GLU A 246 -1.88 -4.52 -28.50
N GLU A 247 -2.74 -5.05 -27.61
CA GLU A 247 -4.17 -4.76 -27.64
C GLU A 247 -4.48 -3.29 -27.29
N LEU A 248 -3.76 -2.71 -26.33
CA LEU A 248 -3.92 -1.31 -25.94
C LEU A 248 -3.51 -0.38 -27.08
N ALA A 249 -2.37 -0.65 -27.73
CA ALA A 249 -1.88 0.12 -28.88
C ALA A 249 -2.87 0.07 -30.07
N ALA A 250 -3.37 -1.12 -30.41
CA ALA A 250 -4.34 -1.29 -31.50
C ALA A 250 -5.64 -0.49 -31.24
N LYS A 251 -6.10 -0.42 -29.99
CA LYS A 251 -7.29 0.36 -29.60
C LYS A 251 -7.06 1.87 -29.67
N GLU A 252 -5.87 2.34 -29.33
CA GLU A 252 -5.52 3.76 -29.45
C GLU A 252 -5.43 4.18 -30.92
N GLU A 253 -4.80 3.36 -31.77
CA GLU A 253 -4.72 3.63 -33.21
C GLU A 253 -6.12 3.68 -33.85
N LEU A 254 -7.00 2.73 -33.52
CA LEU A 254 -8.38 2.73 -34.00
C LEU A 254 -9.15 3.99 -33.58
N LYS A 255 -8.95 4.47 -32.34
CA LYS A 255 -9.54 5.73 -31.88
C LYS A 255 -9.00 6.93 -32.66
N ARG A 256 -7.70 6.97 -32.92
CA ARG A 256 -7.05 8.05 -33.68
C ARG A 256 -7.62 8.15 -35.10
N ARG A 257 -7.67 7.00 -35.81
CA ARG A 257 -8.25 6.92 -37.17
C ARG A 257 -9.73 7.35 -37.21
N LYS A 258 -10.52 7.02 -36.18
CA LYS A 258 -11.93 7.45 -36.08
C LYS A 258 -12.09 8.95 -35.83
N TRP A 259 -11.09 9.60 -35.23
CA TRP A 259 -11.09 11.03 -34.96
C TRP A 259 -10.58 11.82 -36.17
N GLU A 260 -9.59 11.30 -36.89
CA GLU A 260 -9.06 11.88 -38.15
C GLU A 260 -10.07 11.81 -39.31
N ASN A 261 -11.01 10.85 -39.29
CA ASN A 261 -12.05 10.67 -40.31
C ASN A 261 -13.40 11.34 -39.95
N ARG A 262 -13.42 12.24 -38.96
CA ARG A 262 -14.58 13.06 -38.57
C ARG A 262 -14.32 14.52 -38.88
#